data_AF-A0A816B6H2-F1
#
_entry.id   AF-A0A816B6H2-F1
#
_cell.length_a   1.000
_cell.length_b   1.000
_cell.length_c   1.000
_cell.angle_alpha   90.00
_cell.angle_beta   90.00
_cell.angle_gamma   90.00
#
_symmetry.space_group_name_H-M   'P 1'
#
loop_
_entity.id
_entity.type
_entity.pdbx_description
1 polymer ?
#
loop_
_entity_poly.entity_id
_entity_poly.type
_entity_poly.pdbx_seq_one_letter_code
_entity_poly.pdbx_strand_id
1 'polypeptide(L)'
;MKELNKELLYNQNCTVMTEAFVTLTSEIQAKSPAISFINPNKGKPLLVADDYTFKLNKTTTSTNWICTINGCAAKVHADLNNGLMKTVGNHSHLPETENLRFVKLVKK
;
A
#
# COMPACT_ATOMS: atom_id res chain seq x y z
N MET A 1 -40.76 15.35 18.70
CA MET A 1 -40.01 14.23 19.29
C MET A 1 -38.81 13.93 18.40
N LYS A 2 -37.62 13.90 19.02
CA LYS A 2 -36.45 13.03 18.74
C LYS A 2 -35.99 12.91 17.27
N GLU A 3 -34.87 13.54 16.94
CA GLU A 3 -33.53 12.91 16.91
C GLU A 3 -33.35 12.06 15.64
N LEU A 4 -32.55 12.53 14.68
CA LEU A 4 -31.12 12.28 14.52
C LEU A 4 -30.79 10.84 14.05
N ASN A 5 -30.17 10.80 12.87
CA ASN A 5 -29.04 9.93 12.51
C ASN A 5 -29.23 8.40 12.59
N LYS A 6 -29.06 7.72 11.44
CA LYS A 6 -27.73 7.19 11.09
C LYS A 6 -27.73 6.56 9.71
N GLU A 7 -26.70 6.95 8.98
CA GLU A 7 -26.05 6.23 7.89
C GLU A 7 -26.27 4.72 7.97
N LEU A 8 -26.65 4.13 6.84
CA LEU A 8 -26.23 2.81 6.41
C LEU A 8 -26.94 2.57 5.08
N LEU A 9 -26.18 2.57 3.99
CA LEU A 9 -26.03 1.41 3.12
C LEU A 9 -25.50 1.86 1.76
N TYR A 10 -24.27 1.42 1.51
CA TYR A 10 -24.01 0.62 0.33
C TYR A 10 -24.20 1.35 -1.00
N ASN A 11 -23.21 2.14 -1.37
CA ASN A 11 -23.16 2.63 -2.74
C ASN A 11 -22.59 1.52 -3.66
N GLN A 12 -23.49 0.69 -4.16
CA GLN A 12 -23.34 0.01 -5.44
C GLN A 12 -23.54 1.02 -6.56
N ASN A 13 -22.51 1.17 -7.39
CA ASN A 13 -22.50 1.73 -8.74
C ASN A 13 -23.87 1.93 -9.41
N CYS A 14 -24.19 3.15 -9.86
CA CYS A 14 -24.58 3.43 -11.26
C CYS A 14 -24.97 4.90 -11.52
N THR A 15 -24.20 5.51 -12.41
CA THR A 15 -24.54 6.55 -13.39
C THR A 15 -25.96 7.14 -13.45
N VAL A 16 -26.04 8.47 -13.36
CA VAL A 16 -26.92 9.29 -14.23
C VAL A 16 -26.24 10.63 -14.56
N MET A 17 -26.40 11.01 -15.82
CA MET A 17 -25.73 12.06 -16.57
C MET A 17 -26.16 13.47 -16.13
N THR A 18 -25.21 14.41 -16.05
CA THR A 18 -25.44 15.82 -16.38
C THR A 18 -24.23 16.36 -17.14
N GLU A 19 -24.48 17.00 -18.29
CA GLU A 19 -23.53 17.17 -19.40
C GLU A 19 -22.66 18.44 -19.33
N ALA A 20 -22.26 18.92 -18.14
CA ALA A 20 -21.50 20.18 -18.05
C ALA A 20 -20.40 20.27 -16.97
N PHE A 21 -20.02 19.16 -16.33
CA PHE A 21 -18.97 19.13 -15.31
C PHE A 21 -18.47 17.69 -15.26
N VAL A 22 -17.38 17.29 -15.91
CA VAL A 22 -16.01 17.40 -15.41
C VAL A 22 -15.11 17.03 -16.60
N THR A 23 -14.59 18.02 -17.34
CA THR A 23 -13.43 17.86 -18.23
C THR A 23 -12.14 17.96 -17.42
N LEU A 24 -12.09 17.24 -16.29
CA LEU A 24 -10.93 17.08 -15.42
C LEU A 24 -10.68 15.60 -15.12
N THR A 25 -10.90 14.74 -16.14
CA THR A 25 -10.69 13.29 -16.06
C THR A 25 -9.53 12.80 -16.91
N SER A 26 -8.64 13.69 -17.35
CA SER A 26 -7.32 13.26 -17.82
C SER A 26 -6.39 13.25 -16.61
N GLU A 27 -5.85 12.08 -16.28
CA GLU A 27 -4.84 11.86 -15.23
C GLU A 27 -5.31 11.52 -13.81
N ILE A 28 -6.36 10.68 -13.64
CA ILE A 28 -6.20 9.64 -12.60
C ILE A 28 -5.26 8.58 -13.19
N GLN A 29 -4.00 8.96 -13.39
CA GLN A 29 -2.93 7.99 -13.54
C GLN A 29 -2.94 7.25 -12.21
N ALA A 30 -3.54 6.05 -12.18
CA ALA A 30 -3.51 5.17 -11.03
C ALA A 30 -2.03 4.93 -10.72
N LYS A 31 -1.48 5.78 -9.86
CA LYS A 31 -0.08 5.73 -9.47
C LYS A 31 0.04 4.44 -8.70
N SER A 32 0.53 3.41 -9.38
CA SER A 32 0.86 2.15 -8.74
C SER A 32 1.84 2.49 -7.61
N PRO A 33 1.65 1.92 -6.41
CA PRO A 33 2.57 2.18 -5.31
C PRO A 33 3.99 1.88 -5.75
N ALA A 34 4.85 2.88 -5.72
CA ALA A 34 6.24 2.69 -6.08
C ALA A 34 6.87 1.84 -4.97
N ILE A 35 7.31 0.63 -5.35
CA ILE A 35 8.02 -0.24 -4.41
C ILE A 35 9.52 -0.10 -4.58
N SER A 36 10.23 -0.25 -3.46
CA SER A 36 11.69 -0.33 -3.45
C SER A 36 12.14 -1.43 -2.52
N PHE A 37 13.29 -2.03 -2.82
CA PHE A 37 13.89 -3.05 -1.97
C PHE A 37 15.07 -2.48 -1.24
N ILE A 38 15.15 -2.81 0.03
CA ILE A 38 16.25 -2.46 0.92
C ILE A 38 16.96 -3.74 1.30
N ASN A 39 18.26 -3.77 1.04
CA ASN A 39 19.14 -4.84 1.50
C ASN A 39 19.95 -4.30 2.68
N PRO A 40 19.52 -4.55 3.94
CA PRO A 40 20.31 -4.13 5.09
C PRO A 40 21.67 -4.86 5.08
N ASN A 41 22.74 -4.20 5.53
CA ASN A 41 24.10 -4.79 5.61
C ASN A 41 24.12 -6.10 6.42
N LYS A 42 23.16 -6.27 7.34
CA LYS A 42 22.94 -7.49 8.12
C LYS A 42 21.45 -7.78 8.12
N GLY A 43 21.04 -8.88 7.49
CA GLY A 43 19.67 -9.38 7.57
C GLY A 43 19.06 -9.77 6.24
N LYS A 44 17.75 -10.06 6.30
CA LYS A 44 16.94 -10.38 5.12
C LYS A 44 16.53 -9.08 4.41
N PRO A 45 16.31 -9.12 3.08
CA PRO A 45 15.80 -7.96 2.35
C PRO A 45 14.45 -7.51 2.90
N LEU A 46 14.21 -6.21 2.83
CA LEU A 46 12.95 -5.57 3.18
C LEU A 46 12.36 -4.93 1.92
N LEU A 47 11.04 -5.01 1.80
CA LEU A 47 10.27 -4.30 0.79
C LEU A 47 9.74 -3.01 1.41
N VAL A 48 9.81 -1.91 0.66
CA VAL A 48 9.23 -0.63 1.03
C VAL A 48 8.14 -0.29 0.03
N ALA A 49 6.93 -0.07 0.52
CA ALA A 49 5.79 0.38 -0.26
C ALA A 49 5.02 1.42 0.56
N ASP A 50 4.70 2.57 -0.04
CA ASP A 50 3.95 3.67 0.60
C ASP A 50 4.47 4.07 1.99
N ASP A 51 5.80 4.19 2.13
CA ASP A 51 6.49 4.52 3.39
C ASP A 51 6.35 3.50 4.53
N TYR A 52 5.86 2.30 4.23
CA TYR A 52 5.86 1.15 5.13
C TYR A 52 6.90 0.11 4.72
N THR A 53 7.43 -0.59 5.72
CA THR A 53 8.37 -1.69 5.54
C THR A 53 7.68 -3.04 5.70
N PHE A 54 8.05 -3.98 4.83
CA PHE A 54 7.57 -5.34 4.83
C PHE A 54 8.74 -6.31 4.83
N LYS A 55 8.63 -7.36 5.64
CA LYS A 55 9.58 -8.47 5.71
C LYS A 55 9.07 -9.64 4.88
N LEU A 56 10.01 -10.37 4.27
CA LEU A 56 9.70 -11.57 3.53
C LEU A 56 9.10 -12.63 4.46
N ASN A 57 7.89 -13.10 4.15
CA ASN A 57 7.22 -14.15 4.89
C ASN A 57 7.37 -15.50 4.18
N LYS A 58 6.95 -15.58 2.91
CA LYS A 58 6.96 -16.82 2.14
C LYS A 58 7.10 -16.55 0.65
N THR A 59 7.95 -17.32 -0.01
CA THR A 59 8.04 -17.35 -1.47
C THR A 59 7.43 -18.65 -1.97
N THR A 60 6.43 -18.55 -2.84
CA THR A 60 5.88 -19.70 -3.58
C THR A 60 5.89 -19.35 -5.07
N THR A 61 4.73 -19.29 -5.72
CA THR A 61 4.55 -18.73 -7.07
C THR A 61 4.71 -17.21 -7.08
N SER A 62 4.45 -16.57 -5.94
CA SER A 62 4.68 -15.15 -5.69
C SER A 62 5.36 -14.93 -4.35
N THR A 63 5.97 -13.77 -4.19
CA THR A 63 6.67 -13.39 -2.97
C THR A 63 5.70 -12.66 -2.04
N ASN A 64 5.41 -13.28 -0.89
CA ASN A 64 4.52 -12.74 0.13
C ASN A 64 5.34 -11.99 1.18
N TRP A 65 5.03 -10.71 1.31
CA TRP A 65 5.63 -9.79 2.27
C TRP A 65 4.58 -9.40 3.31
N ILE A 66 4.97 -9.34 4.57
CA ILE A 66 4.10 -8.91 5.68
C ILE A 66 4.72 -7.69 6.34
N CYS A 67 3.91 -6.84 6.94
CA CYS A 67 4.43 -5.68 7.65
C CYS A 67 5.46 -6.12 8.73
N THR A 68 6.50 -5.31 8.91
CA THR A 68 7.53 -5.56 9.93
C THR A 68 6.96 -5.50 11.35
N ILE A 69 5.98 -4.62 11.58
CA ILE A 69 5.29 -4.42 12.87
C ILE A 69 4.41 -5.62 13.21
N ASN A 70 4.65 -6.21 14.37
CA ASN A 70 3.86 -7.34 14.87
C ASN A 70 2.42 -6.90 15.14
N GLY A 71 1.44 -7.72 14.73
CA GLY A 71 0.02 -7.41 14.87
C GLY A 71 -0.58 -6.55 13.76
N CYS A 72 0.25 -6.06 12.81
CA CYS A 72 -0.27 -5.40 11.62
C CYS A 72 -0.79 -6.43 10.60
N ALA A 73 -1.99 -6.19 10.06
CA ALA A 73 -2.63 -7.07 9.08
C ALA A 73 -2.20 -6.80 7.62
N ALA A 74 -1.40 -5.75 7.38
CA ALA A 74 -0.99 -5.34 6.05
C ALA A 74 0.02 -6.32 5.42
N LYS A 75 -0.20 -6.65 4.15
CA LYS A 75 0.55 -7.61 3.36
C LYS A 75 0.75 -7.09 1.94
N VAL A 76 1.84 -7.50 1.33
CA VAL A 76 2.15 -7.20 -0.06
C VAL A 76 2.52 -8.47 -0.79
N HIS A 77 1.92 -8.65 -1.96
CA HIS A 77 2.24 -9.70 -2.89
C HIS A 77 3.06 -9.07 -4.02
N ALA A 78 4.30 -9.54 -4.15
CA ALA A 78 5.18 -9.16 -5.25
C ALA A 78 5.40 -10.37 -6.17
N ASP A 79 5.62 -10.08 -7.44
CA ASP A 79 6.02 -11.09 -8.42
C ASP A 79 7.45 -11.55 -8.15
N LEU A 80 7.87 -12.65 -8.79
CA LEU A 80 9.24 -13.16 -8.78
C LEU A 80 10.22 -12.16 -9.40
N ASN A 81 9.75 -11.29 -10.29
CA ASN A 81 10.52 -10.20 -10.89
C ASN A 81 10.54 -8.93 -10.02
N ASN A 82 10.24 -9.05 -8.72
CA ASN A 82 10.22 -7.92 -7.79
C ASN A 82 9.21 -6.80 -8.18
N GLY A 83 8.21 -7.10 -9.01
CA GLY A 83 7.12 -6.18 -9.37
C GLY A 83 5.98 -6.22 -8.34
N LEU A 84 5.41 -5.07 -7.99
CA LEU A 84 4.26 -5.01 -7.09
C LEU A 84 3.04 -5.59 -7.79
N MET A 85 2.46 -6.66 -7.25
CA MET A 85 1.20 -7.22 -7.77
C MET A 85 0.00 -6.67 -7.01
N LYS A 86 0.04 -6.74 -5.67
CA LYS A 86 -1.11 -6.40 -4.83
C LYS A 86 -0.70 -6.03 -3.41
N THR A 87 -1.35 -5.03 -2.85
CA THR A 87 -1.33 -4.72 -1.41
C THR A 87 -2.66 -5.14 -0.78
N VAL A 88 -2.63 -5.70 0.42
CA VAL A 88 -3.81 -6.24 1.11
C VAL A 88 -3.75 -5.85 2.59
N GLY A 89 -4.87 -5.37 3.13
CA GLY A 89 -4.98 -5.01 4.53
C GLY A 89 -4.55 -3.57 4.81
N ASN A 90 -5.00 -3.05 5.95
CA ASN A 90 -4.70 -1.69 6.40
C ASN A 90 -3.66 -1.71 7.51
N HIS A 91 -2.83 -0.67 7.56
CA HIS A 91 -1.91 -0.45 8.67
C HIS A 91 -2.67 0.09 9.88
N SER A 92 -2.42 -0.51 11.05
CA SER A 92 -2.93 -0.06 12.35
C SER A 92 -1.91 0.76 13.13
N HIS A 93 -0.86 1.23 12.46
CA HIS A 93 0.26 1.97 13.03
C HIS A 93 0.73 3.03 12.05
N LEU A 94 1.52 3.99 12.54
CA LEU A 94 2.11 5.03 11.72
C LEU A 94 3.24 4.49 10.83
N PRO A 95 3.54 5.13 9.69
CA PRO A 95 4.65 4.76 8.82
C PRO A 95 6.01 4.92 9.51
N GLU A 96 6.95 4.02 9.22
CA GLU A 96 8.29 4.00 9.84
C GLU A 96 9.28 4.87 9.04
N THR A 97 8.87 6.11 8.77
CA THR A 97 9.57 7.00 7.83
C THR A 97 10.99 7.38 8.27
N GLU A 98 11.27 7.43 9.56
CA GLU A 98 12.58 7.81 10.07
C GLU A 98 13.65 6.78 9.72
N ASN A 99 13.37 5.49 9.90
CA ASN A 99 14.32 4.42 9.61
C ASN A 99 14.59 4.28 8.10
N LEU A 100 13.60 4.60 7.26
CA LEU A 100 13.72 4.52 5.80
C LEU A 100 14.64 5.60 5.20
N ARG A 101 14.70 6.79 5.82
CA ARG A 101 15.53 7.91 5.32
C ARG A 101 17.01 7.58 5.32
N PHE A 102 17.49 6.87 6.33
CA PHE A 102 18.92 6.56 6.46
C PHE A 102 19.37 5.47 5.49
N VAL A 103 18.47 4.55 5.10
CA VAL A 103 18.85 3.43 4.22
C VAL A 103 18.97 3.86 2.75
N LYS A 104 18.16 4.83 2.30
CA LYS A 104 18.25 5.35 0.92
C LYS A 104 19.54 6.13 0.64
N LEU A 105 20.26 6.56 1.68
CA LEU A 105 21.49 7.36 1.58
C LEU A 105 22.76 6.51 1.51
N VAL A 106 22.69 5.21 1.80
CA VAL A 106 23.84 4.28 1.67
C VAL A 106 23.87 3.70 0.26
N LYS A 107 23.88 4.56 -0.77
CA LYS A 107 24.33 4.16 -2.10
C LYS A 107 25.84 4.40 -2.15
N LYS A 108 26.62 3.33 -2.07
CA LYS A 108 28.07 3.35 -2.24
C LYS A 108 28.41 3.14 -3.71
#